data_AF-A0A931YEC2-F1
#
_entry.id   AF-A0A931YEC2-F1
#
_cell.length_a   1.000
_cell.length_b   1.000
_cell.length_c   1.000
_cell.angle_alpha   90.00
_cell.angle_beta   90.00
_cell.angle_gamma   90.00
#
_symmetry.space_group_name_H-M   'P 1'
#
loop_
_entity.id
_entity.type
_entity.pdbx_description
1 polymer ?
#
loop_
_entity_poly.entity_id
_entity_poly.type
_entity_poly.pdbx_seq_one_letter_code
_entity_poly.pdbx_strand_id
1 'polypeptide(L)' 'MTTSLAGLDLRQLLAQLEADRQLLRVPREVDPKFELGAVTRRVQLGPNLPVLFEQVRGTPFRVVSNVYGNYAIVARMLGT' A
#
# COMPACT_ATOMS: atom_id res chain seq x y z
N MET A 1 17.26 -8.65 -10.81
CA MET A 1 17.58 -7.20 -10.68
C MET A 1 16.32 -6.53 -10.18
N THR A 2 16.39 -5.84 -9.03
CA THR A 2 15.22 -5.17 -8.46
C THR A 2 14.99 -3.85 -9.21
N THR A 3 13.84 -3.68 -9.86
CA THR A 3 13.53 -2.48 -10.65
C THR A 3 13.45 -1.26 -9.74
N SER A 4 14.14 -0.17 -10.11
CA SER A 4 14.02 1.14 -9.44
C SER A 4 12.59 1.67 -9.57
N LEU A 5 12.08 2.26 -8.49
CA LEU A 5 10.76 2.92 -8.44
C LEU A 5 10.88 4.45 -8.41
N ALA A 6 12.10 4.98 -8.56
CA ALA A 6 12.38 6.40 -8.52
C ALA A 6 11.68 7.15 -9.67
N GLY A 7 11.07 8.29 -9.35
CA GLY A 7 10.39 9.16 -10.31
C GLY A 7 8.98 8.73 -10.72
N LEU A 8 8.47 7.60 -10.20
CA LEU A 8 7.08 7.20 -10.42
C LEU A 8 6.12 8.07 -9.60
N ASP A 9 4.98 8.43 -10.19
CA ASP A 9 3.86 8.98 -9.41
C ASP A 9 3.21 7.88 -8.55
N LEU A 10 2.30 8.28 -7.65
CA LEU A 10 1.64 7.33 -6.74
C LEU A 10 0.89 6.21 -7.48
N ARG A 11 0.22 6.50 -8.60
CA ARG A 11 -0.57 5.48 -9.32
C ARG A 11 0.36 4.50 -10.04
N GLN A 12 1.42 5.02 -10.67
CA GLN A 12 2.45 4.20 -11.31
C GLN A 12 3.17 3.31 -10.31
N LEU A 13 3.52 3.87 -9.14
CA LEU A 13 4.11 3.13 -8.04
C LEU A 13 3.20 1.96 -7.61
N LEU A 14 1.92 2.21 -7.38
CA LEU A 14 0.99 1.16 -6.96
C LEU A 14 0.81 0.07 -8.04
N ALA A 15 0.76 0.46 -9.31
CA ALA A 15 0.70 -0.50 -10.42
C ALA A 15 1.95 -1.39 -10.48
N GLN A 16 3.14 -0.81 -10.28
CA GLN A 16 4.39 -1.58 -10.24
C GLN A 16 4.45 -2.50 -9.03
N LEU A 17 4.05 -2.02 -7.84
CA LEU A 17 4.00 -2.85 -6.64
C LEU A 17 2.97 -3.98 -6.77
N GLU A 18 1.86 -3.78 -7.47
CA GLU A 18 0.90 -4.83 -7.80
C GLU A 18 1.53 -5.90 -8.72
N ALA A 19 2.21 -5.47 -9.79
CA ALA A 19 2.93 -6.39 -10.70
C ALA A 19 4.00 -7.21 -9.96
N ASP A 20 4.66 -6.60 -8.98
CA ASP A 20 5.69 -7.25 -8.15
C ASP A 20 5.09 -8.13 -7.03
N ARG A 21 3.76 -8.21 -6.90
CA ARG A 21 3.04 -8.87 -5.78
C ARG A 21 3.39 -8.29 -4.40
N GLN A 22 3.72 -7.00 -4.36
CA GLN A 22 4.08 -6.22 -3.18
C GLN A 22 2.99 -5.23 -2.75
N LEU A 23 1.78 -5.32 -3.31
CA LEU A 23 0.62 -4.53 -2.89
C LEU A 23 -0.48 -5.44 -2.37
N LEU A 24 -0.88 -5.26 -1.11
CA LEU A 24 -2.04 -5.94 -0.55
C LEU A 24 -3.31 -5.20 -0.93
N ARG A 25 -4.39 -5.95 -1.22
CA ARG A 25 -5.70 -5.39 -1.58
C ARG A 25 -6.78 -5.83 -0.61
N VAL A 26 -7.63 -4.89 -0.23
CA VAL A 26 -8.85 -5.14 0.54
C VAL A 26 -10.03 -4.70 -0.32
N PRO A 27 -10.64 -5.63 -1.09
CA PRO A 27 -11.71 -5.29 -2.04
C PRO A 27 -13.06 -5.07 -1.36
N ARG A 28 -13.26 -5.63 -0.17
CA ARG A 28 -14.49 -5.43 0.62
C ARG A 28 -14.55 -4.03 1.21
N GLU A 29 -15.76 -3.56 1.51
CA GLU A 29 -15.97 -2.32 2.25
C GLU A 29 -15.36 -2.42 3.66
N VAL A 30 -14.71 -1.32 4.09
CA VAL A 30 -14.17 -1.16 5.44
C VAL A 30 -14.73 0.10 6.10
N ASP A 31 -14.87 0.06 7.43
CA ASP A 31 -15.14 1.24 8.24
C ASP A 31 -13.87 2.11 8.34
N PRO A 32 -13.91 3.40 7.99
CA PRO A 32 -12.76 4.27 8.19
C PRO A 32 -12.38 4.40 9.68
N LYS A 33 -13.36 4.27 10.58
CA LYS A 33 -13.16 4.33 12.02
C LYS A 33 -12.69 2.97 12.52
N PHE A 34 -11.48 2.95 13.09
CA PHE A 34 -10.82 1.79 13.70
C PHE A 34 -10.41 0.66 12.74
N GLU A 35 -11.24 0.26 11.79
CA GLU A 35 -10.94 -0.90 10.94
C GLU A 35 -9.76 -0.65 9.98
N LEU A 36 -9.70 0.50 9.31
CA LEU A 36 -8.53 0.91 8.50
C LEU A 36 -7.22 0.81 9.31
N GLY A 37 -7.23 1.37 10.51
CA GLY A 37 -6.09 1.35 11.43
C GLY A 37 -5.74 -0.06 11.89
N ALA A 38 -6.74 -0.86 12.26
CA ALA A 38 -6.54 -2.23 12.71
C ALA A 38 -5.95 -3.13 11.61
N VAL A 39 -6.45 -3.03 10.38
CA VAL A 39 -5.90 -3.75 9.22
C VAL A 39 -4.47 -3.30 8.95
N THR A 40 -4.22 -1.99 8.92
CA THR A 40 -2.86 -1.44 8.72
C THR A 40 -1.89 -1.96 9.79
N ARG A 41 -2.31 -1.95 11.06
CA ARG A 41 -1.50 -2.46 12.19
C ARG A 41 -1.20 -3.95 12.04
N ARG A 42 -2.19 -4.75 11.61
CA ARG A 42 -2.01 -6.19 11.38
C ARG A 42 -1.01 -6.47 10.27
N VAL A 43 -1.03 -5.65 9.21
CA VAL A 43 -0.08 -5.72 8.08
C VAL A 43 1.33 -5.37 8.55
N GLN A 44 1.49 -4.30 9.35
CA GLN A 44 2.79 -3.88 9.91
C GLN A 44 3.45 -4.96 10.78
N LEU A 45 2.65 -5.74 11.52
CA LEU A 45 3.12 -6.87 12.33
C LEU A 45 3.41 -8.14 11.52
N GLY A 46 3.14 -8.15 10.22
CA GLY A 46 3.34 -9.29 9.33
C GLY A 46 4.18 -8.92 8.11
N PRO A 47 3.62 -8.97 6.89
CA PRO A 47 4.39 -8.74 5.66
C PRO A 47 4.89 -7.30 5.53
N ASN A 48 4.31 -6.36 6.28
CA ASN A 48 4.66 -4.94 6.29
C ASN A 48 4.69 -4.32 4.88
N LEU A 49 3.79 -4.77 4.00
CA LEU A 49 3.63 -4.26 2.65
C LEU A 49 2.59 -3.11 2.61
N PRO A 50 2.59 -2.27 1.56
CA PRO A 50 1.51 -1.33 1.31
C PRO A 50 0.16 -2.03 1.17
N VAL A 51 -0.92 -1.37 1.61
CA VAL A 51 -2.29 -1.91 1.54
C VAL A 51 -3.24 -0.91 0.91
N LEU A 52 -3.99 -1.35 -0.09
CA LEU A 52 -4.99 -0.58 -0.81
C LEU A 52 -6.40 -1.04 -0.43
N PHE A 53 -7.15 -0.15 0.20
CA PHE A 53 -8.55 -0.31 0.54
C PHE A 53 -9.41 0.23 -0.60
N GLU A 54 -10.16 -0.67 -1.24
CA GLU A 54 -10.90 -0.34 -2.46
C GLU A 54 -12.23 0.33 -2.19
N GLN A 55 -12.82 0.08 -1.03
CA GLN A 55 -14.12 0.60 -0.63
C GLN A 55 -14.05 1.03 0.83
N VAL A 56 -14.22 2.34 1.09
CA VAL A 56 -14.21 2.91 2.44
C VAL A 56 -15.56 3.57 2.69
N ARG A 57 -16.26 3.13 3.74
CA ARG A 57 -17.61 3.59 4.06
C ARG A 57 -17.66 5.11 4.19
N GLY A 58 -18.65 5.74 3.55
CA GLY A 58 -18.92 7.17 3.67
C GLY A 58 -18.04 8.08 2.81
N THR A 59 -17.24 7.54 1.90
CA THR A 59 -16.44 8.31 0.94
C THR A 59 -16.38 7.62 -0.42
N PRO A 60 -16.36 8.37 -1.54
CA PRO A 60 -16.12 7.78 -2.85
C PRO A 60 -14.64 7.45 -3.10
N PHE A 61 -13.75 7.84 -2.19
CA PHE A 61 -12.31 7.69 -2.37
C PHE A 61 -11.79 6.36 -1.83
N ARG A 62 -10.89 5.76 -2.62
CA ARG A 62 -10.04 4.65 -2.19
C ARG A 62 -8.93 5.18 -1.29
N VAL A 63 -8.45 4.35 -0.38
CA VAL A 63 -7.38 4.72 0.57
C VAL A 63 -6.23 3.73 0.44
N VAL A 64 -5.01 4.25 0.32
CA VAL A 64 -3.79 3.45 0.45
C VAL A 64 -3.10 3.82 1.76
N SER A 65 -2.57 2.82 2.46
CA SER A 65 -1.81 2.98 3.70
C SER A 65 -0.52 2.16 3.67
N ASN A 66 0.36 2.41 4.64
CA ASN A 66 1.64 1.73 4.81
C ASN A 66 2.60 1.80 3.60
N VAL A 67 2.48 2.83 2.76
CA VAL A 67 3.30 3.00 1.53
C VAL A 67 4.80 3.02 1.86
N TYR A 68 5.18 3.64 2.97
CA TYR A 68 6.57 3.74 3.45
C TYR A 68 6.91 2.74 4.56
N GLY A 69 6.08 1.73 4.80
CA GLY A 69 6.29 0.77 5.89
C GLY A 69 7.46 -0.18 5.64
N ASN A 70 7.75 -0.51 4.38
CA ASN A 70 8.76 -1.49 4.00
C ASN A 70 10.06 -0.80 3.53
N TYR A 71 11.15 -0.95 4.27
CA TYR A 71 12.43 -0.33 3.92
C TYR A 71 12.98 -0.74 2.54
N ALA A 72 12.78 -1.98 2.11
CA ALA A 72 13.24 -2.40 0.78
C ALA A 72 12.45 -1.70 -0.34
N ILE A 73 11.15 -1.47 -0.15
CA ILE A 73 10.35 -0.69 -1.09
C ILE A 73 10.79 0.78 -1.07
N VAL A 74 11.02 1.37 0.11
CA VAL A 74 11.49 2.75 0.24
C VAL A 74 12.85 2.93 -0.44
N ALA A 75 13.79 2.02 -0.26
CA ALA A 75 15.09 2.05 -0.93
C ALA A 75 14.93 2.08 -2.46
N ARG A 76 14.05 1.23 -3.01
CA ARG A 76 13.71 1.25 -4.45
C ARG A 76 13.08 2.57 -4.90
N MET A 77 12.22 3.19 -4.08
CA MET A 77 11.63 4.51 -4.38
C MET A 77 12.69 5.61 -4.43
N LEU A 78 13.73 5.49 -3.60
CA LEU A 78 14.86 6.42 -3.55
C LEU A 78 15.95 6.09 -4.58
N GLY A 79 15.87 4.94 -5.24
CA GLY A 79 16.86 4.51 -6.24
C GLY A 79 18.18 4.02 -5.62
N THR A 80 18.15 3.53 -4.38
CA THR A 80 19.33 3.05 -3.62
C THR A 80 19.25 1.57 -3.31
#